data_AF-A0A3D3Z8I4-F1
#
_entry.id   AF-A0A3D3Z8I4-F1
#
_cell.length_a   1.000
_cell.length_b   1.000
_cell.length_c   1.000
_cell.angle_alpha   90.00
_cell.angle_beta   90.00
_cell.angle_gamma   90.00
#
_symmetry.space_group_name_H-M   'P 1'
#
loop_
_entity.id
_entity.type
_entity.pdbx_description
1 polymer ?
#
loop_
_entity_poly.entity_id
_entity_poly.type
_entity_poly.pdbx_seq_one_letter_code
_entity_poly.pdbx_strand_id
1 'polypeptide(L)' 'MTSSLPPPFIFVEGVRNFRDFGTYPTQSGQTVQAGKLFRSANYAQVTEAGRARFRETGIKFVVDLRRL' A
#
# COMPACT_ATOMS: atom_id res chain seq x y z
N MET A 1 -2.23 12.08 -14.51
CA MET A 1 -1.25 11.15 -15.11
C MET A 1 -1.08 9.97 -14.16
N THR A 2 -1.69 8.82 -14.44
CA THR A 2 -1.48 7.60 -13.66
C THR A 2 -0.09 7.06 -13.98
N SER A 3 0.90 7.33 -13.12
CA SER A 3 2.18 6.63 -13.17
C SER A 3 1.90 5.15 -12.86
N SER A 4 1.93 4.29 -13.88
CA SER A 4 1.77 2.85 -13.70
C SER A 4 3.10 2.25 -13.25
N LEU A 5 3.34 2.22 -11.94
CA LEU A 5 4.38 1.38 -11.38
C LEU A 5 4.04 -0.10 -11.65
N PRO A 6 5.03 -0.98 -11.89
CA PRO A 6 4.74 -2.39 -12.10
C PRO A 6 4.18 -3.02 -10.83
N PRO A 7 3.38 -4.10 -10.92
CA PRO A 7 3.01 -4.88 -9.75
C PRO A 7 4.24 -5.28 -8.92
N PRO A 8 4.15 -5.27 -7.58
CA PRO A 8 2.95 -5.07 -6.77
C PRO A 8 2.72 -3.61 -6.33
N PHE A 9 3.41 -2.65 -6.95
CA PHE A 9 3.37 -1.25 -6.54
C PHE A 9 2.07 -0.58 -6.95
N ILE A 10 1.51 0.22 -6.04
CA ILE A 10 0.33 1.04 -6.31
C ILE A 10 0.77 2.49 -6.14
N PHE A 11 0.63 3.28 -7.20
CA PHE A 11 0.96 4.69 -7.14
C PHE A 11 -0.02 5.43 -6.23
N VAL A 12 0.50 6.01 -5.15
CA VAL A 12 -0.20 6.92 -4.24
C VAL A 12 0.68 8.16 -4.12
N GLU A 13 0.23 9.28 -4.68
CA GLU A 13 1.06 10.48 -4.77
C GLU A 13 1.50 10.97 -3.39
N GLY A 14 2.79 11.26 -3.25
CA GLY A 14 3.40 11.66 -1.98
C GLY A 14 3.67 10.52 -0.99
N VAL A 15 3.33 9.27 -1.32
CA VAL A 15 3.61 8.10 -0.47
C VAL A 15 4.60 7.17 -1.17
N ARG A 16 5.78 7.01 -0.56
CA ARG A 16 6.83 6.15 -1.13
C ARG A 16 6.56 4.67 -0.83
N ASN A 17 6.95 3.82 -1.77
CA ASN A 17 7.02 2.37 -1.59
C ASN A 17 5.68 1.72 -1.20
N PHE A 18 4.56 2.31 -1.64
CA PHE A 18 3.22 1.79 -1.40
C PHE A 18 2.96 0.58 -2.29
N ARG A 19 2.59 -0.56 -1.69
CA ARG A 19 2.37 -1.83 -2.39
C ARG A 19 1.48 -2.80 -1.63
N ASP A 20 0.85 -3.68 -2.39
CA ASP A 20 0.11 -4.84 -1.90
C ASP A 20 1.08 -6.00 -1.60
N PHE A 21 0.82 -6.77 -0.54
CA PHE A 21 1.51 -8.04 -0.28
C PHE A 21 0.86 -9.22 -1.00
N GLY A 22 -0.22 -9.00 -1.73
CA GLY A 22 -0.85 -10.02 -2.57
C GLY A 22 0.20 -10.84 -3.32
N THR A 23 -0.02 -12.15 -3.36
CA THR A 23 0.84 -13.17 -4.00
C THR A 23 2.15 -13.53 -3.29
N TYR A 24 2.50 -12.87 -2.18
CA TYR A 24 3.66 -13.28 -1.39
C TYR A 24 3.45 -14.69 -0.82
N PRO A 25 4.44 -15.60 -0.94
CA PRO A 25 4.34 -16.94 -0.38
C PRO A 25 4.38 -16.90 1.15
N THR A 26 3.65 -17.83 1.75
CA THR A 26 3.59 -18.04 3.19
C THR A 26 4.28 -19.36 3.56
N GLN A 27 4.65 -19.53 4.82
CA GLN A 27 5.29 -20.76 5.31
C GLN A 27 4.38 -21.99 5.21
N SER A 28 3.06 -21.82 5.15
CA SER A 28 2.09 -22.90 4.96
C SER A 28 1.89 -23.31 3.49
N GLY A 29 2.69 -22.77 2.56
CA GLY A 29 2.57 -23.05 1.13
C GLY A 29 1.41 -22.33 0.44
N GLN A 30 0.72 -21.42 1.13
CA GLN A 30 -0.31 -20.54 0.56
C GLN A 30 0.28 -19.19 0.13
N THR A 31 -0.52 -18.33 -0.47
CA THR A 31 -0.16 -16.95 -0.76
C THR A 31 -1.00 -15.96 0.03
N VAL A 32 -0.44 -14.78 0.32
CA VAL A 32 -1.21 -13.68 0.89
C VAL A 32 -2.31 -13.29 -0.10
N GLN A 33 -3.55 -13.24 0.38
CA GLN A 33 -4.68 -12.79 -0.40
C GLN A 33 -4.49 -11.32 -0.81
N ALA A 34 -4.58 -11.05 -2.10
CA ALA A 34 -4.49 -9.70 -2.64
C ALA A 34 -5.55 -8.76 -2.05
N GLY A 35 -5.19 -7.50 -1.88
CA GLY A 35 -6.07 -6.47 -1.33
C GLY A 35 -6.32 -6.56 0.18
N LYS A 36 -5.61 -7.42 0.91
CA LYS A 36 -5.79 -7.60 2.36
C LYS A 36 -4.70 -6.98 3.21
N LEU A 37 -3.47 -6.95 2.72
CA LEU A 37 -2.32 -6.44 3.47
C LEU A 37 -1.46 -5.56 2.59
N PHE A 38 -1.19 -4.36 3.06
CA PHE A 38 -0.41 -3.36 2.33
C PHE A 38 0.74 -2.87 3.18
N ARG A 39 1.74 -2.26 2.53
CA ARG A 39 2.77 -1.49 3.22
C ARG A 39 3.20 -0.27 2.43
N SER A 40 3.76 0.69 3.14
CA SER A 40 4.26 1.95 2.60
C SER A 40 5.37 2.51 3.49
N ALA A 41 5.98 3.61 3.04
CA ALA A 41 6.71 4.52 3.92
C ALA A 41 5.73 5.40 4.72
N ASN A 42 6.22 6.46 5.37
CA ASN A 42 5.36 7.40 6.07
C ASN A 42 4.49 8.23 5.11
N TYR A 43 3.44 8.84 5.66
CA TYR A 43 2.45 9.65 4.93
C TYR A 43 2.67 11.17 5.07
N ALA A 44 3.85 11.63 5.49
CA ALA A 44 4.08 13.04 5.83
C ALA A 44 3.93 13.99 4.62
N GLN A 45 4.01 13.47 3.39
CA GLN A 45 3.96 14.23 2.14
C GLN A 45 2.77 13.82 1.25
N VAL A 46 1.78 13.10 1.77
CA VAL A 46 0.63 12.66 0.98
C VAL A 46 -0.18 13.86 0.48
N THR A 47 -0.42 13.91 -0.84
CA THR A 47 -1.22 14.97 -1.48
C THR A 47 -2.70 14.65 -1.40
N GLU A 48 -3.58 15.59 -1.76
CA GLU A 48 -5.03 15.33 -1.86
C GLU A 48 -5.36 14.27 -2.92
N ALA A 49 -4.65 14.27 -4.05
CA ALA A 49 -4.77 13.22 -5.06
C ALA A 49 -4.30 11.86 -4.50
N GLY A 50 -3.20 11.85 -3.73
CA GLY A 50 -2.74 10.68 -2.98
C GLY A 50 -3.79 10.17 -1.98
N ARG A 51 -4.43 11.06 -1.23
CA ARG A 51 -5.52 10.70 -0.28
C ARG A 51 -6.74 10.12 -1.01
N ALA A 52 -7.12 10.68 -2.16
CA ALA A 52 -8.21 10.13 -2.97
C ALA A 52 -7.88 8.71 -3.45
N ARG A 53 -6.68 8.52 -4.01
CA ARG A 53 -6.20 7.20 -4.44
C ARG A 53 -6.07 6.21 -3.29
N PHE A 54 -5.62 6.65 -2.11
CA PHE A 54 -5.56 5.82 -0.91
C PHE A 54 -6.97 5.35 -0.49
N ARG A 55 -7.99 6.22 -0.55
CA ARG A 55 -9.38 5.84 -0.23
C ARG A 55 -9.93 4.73 -1.12
N GLU A 56 -9.55 4.70 -2.40
CA GLU A 56 -9.96 3.64 -3.35
C GLU A 56 -9.45 2.25 -2.96
N THR A 57 -8.38 2.15 -2.15
CA THR A 57 -7.88 0.86 -1.65
C THR A 57 -8.81 0.20 -0.62
N GLY A 58 -9.73 0.96 -0.02
CA GLY A 58 -10.65 0.45 1.00
C GLY A 58 -9.99 0.10 2.35
N ILE A 59 -8.73 0.51 2.58
CA ILE A 59 -8.02 0.29 3.85
C ILE A 59 -8.74 1.03 4.98
N LYS A 60 -9.11 0.31 6.04
CA LYS A 60 -9.83 0.84 7.21
C LYS A 60 -8.96 0.94 8.46
N PHE A 61 -7.79 0.31 8.45
CA PHE A 61 -6.92 0.20 9.61
C PHE A 61 -5.46 0.42 9.19
N VAL A 62 -4.75 1.27 9.94
CA VAL A 62 -3.35 1.63 9.68
C VAL A 62 -2.55 1.44 10.95
N VAL A 63 -1.43 0.70 10.84
CA VAL A 63 -0.47 0.52 11.93
C VAL A 63 0.73 1.42 11.67
N ASP A 64 1.00 2.34 12.60
CA ASP A 64 2.16 3.24 12.54
C ASP A 64 3.25 2.78 13.51
N LEU A 65 4.36 2.29 12.96
CA LEU A 65 5.45 1.68 13.72
C LEU A 65 6.55 2.69 14.16
N ARG A 66 6.38 4.00 13.90
CA ARG A 66 7.45 5.00 14.09
C ARG A 66 7.74 5.38 15.54
N ARG A 67 6.87 4.97 16.47
CA ARG A 67 6.96 5.30 17.91
C ARG A 67 6.86 4.06 18.79
N LEU A 68 7.29 2.93 18.26
CA LEU A 68 7.49 1.72 19.06
C LEU A 68 8.69 1.89 19.99
#